data_AF-F4Q5T4-F1
#
_entry.id   AF-F4Q5T4-F1
#
_cell.length_a   1.000
_cell.length_b   1.000
_cell.length_c   1.000
_cell.angle_alpha   90.00
_cell.angle_beta   90.00
_cell.angle_gamma   90.00
#
_symmetry.space_group_name_H-M   'P 1'
#
loop_
_entity.id
_entity.type
_entity.pdbx_description
1 polymer ?
#
loop_
_entity_poly.entity_id
_entity_poly.type
_entity_poly.pdbx_seq_one_letter_code
_entity_poly.pdbx_strand_id
1 'polypeptide(L)'
;MSILVKERIKLLSSSPSLKKLSIRHCLEPIPPNVIPSTLEKLTIFKLKDQDILLQIVAFPPSLTHLSVRGRYHQDNRYTTTHQISIDDFEPQASRCNQSVAKHPSYYSIRSMINKTTILSQQQWLPHNTTHLHIHLEDDQERDDYPKGIFRLDQVINHTNVRYLSITLSRLNIHLSIQRLDADNLNVLVVETQTLQGGIIKQRKSKYQPIQLYLDADCEVFSPQIYELKWCFLDDDEDDDYNSNDNDDEDDDYNSNDNDDW
;
A
#
# COMPACT_ATOMS: atom_id res chain seq x y z
N MET A 1 -22.85 21.22 -11.81
CA MET A 1 -22.81 22.52 -11.11
C MET A 1 -21.66 22.52 -10.13
N SER A 2 -20.59 23.25 -10.43
CA SER A 2 -19.47 23.47 -9.52
C SER A 2 -19.64 24.85 -8.88
N ILE A 3 -20.06 24.90 -7.61
CA ILE A 3 -20.17 26.14 -6.84
C ILE A 3 -18.77 26.46 -6.32
N LEU A 4 -18.00 27.19 -7.10
CA LEU A 4 -16.70 27.71 -6.73
C LEU A 4 -16.78 29.23 -6.84
N VAL A 5 -17.11 29.88 -5.74
CA VAL A 5 -17.16 31.34 -5.63
C VAL A 5 -15.98 31.77 -4.77
N LYS A 6 -14.97 32.38 -5.42
CA LYS A 6 -13.90 33.20 -4.80
C LYS A 6 -13.38 32.67 -3.44
N GLU A 7 -12.78 31.49 -3.44
CA GLU A 7 -11.95 30.96 -2.33
C GLU A 7 -12.64 30.77 -0.96
N ARG A 8 -13.94 31.02 -0.83
CA ARG A 8 -14.70 30.73 0.40
C ARG A 8 -15.98 30.00 0.08
N ILE A 9 -15.89 28.68 0.10
CA ILE A 9 -17.03 27.81 -0.06
C ILE A 9 -17.83 27.77 1.26
N LYS A 10 -18.88 28.59 1.38
CA LYS A 10 -19.90 28.44 2.44
C LYS A 10 -20.91 27.36 2.02
N LEU A 11 -20.50 26.09 2.03
CA LEU A 11 -21.39 24.94 1.73
C LEU A 11 -22.46 24.72 2.79
N LEU A 12 -22.12 24.97 4.06
CA LEU A 12 -22.92 24.58 5.22
C LEU A 12 -24.33 25.20 5.28
N SER A 13 -24.50 26.45 4.84
CA SER A 13 -25.78 27.17 4.97
C SER A 13 -26.68 27.04 3.74
N SER A 14 -26.18 26.50 2.63
CA SER A 14 -26.85 26.63 1.33
C SER A 14 -27.57 25.36 0.86
N SER A 15 -27.27 24.18 1.40
CA SER A 15 -27.81 22.92 0.85
C SER A 15 -27.82 21.77 1.85
N PRO A 16 -28.86 21.62 2.68
CA PRO A 16 -28.99 20.50 3.61
C PRO A 16 -29.09 19.13 2.90
N SER A 17 -29.40 19.09 1.61
CA SER A 17 -29.59 17.87 0.80
C SER A 17 -28.35 17.42 0.01
N LEU A 18 -27.18 18.01 0.24
CA LEU A 18 -25.99 17.68 -0.55
C LEU A 18 -25.44 16.29 -0.19
N LYS A 19 -25.69 15.31 -1.07
CA LYS A 19 -25.20 13.93 -0.89
C LYS A 19 -23.82 13.66 -1.50
N LYS A 20 -23.38 14.48 -2.47
CA LYS A 20 -22.12 14.26 -3.21
C LYS A 20 -21.30 15.55 -3.26
N LEU A 21 -20.02 15.46 -2.91
CA LEU A 21 -19.10 16.59 -2.89
C LEU A 21 -17.77 16.17 -3.52
N SER A 22 -17.26 17.04 -4.38
CA SER A 22 -15.99 16.86 -5.09
C SER A 22 -15.13 18.09 -4.82
N ILE A 23 -14.02 17.89 -4.10
CA ILE A 23 -13.07 18.94 -3.73
C ILE A 23 -11.86 18.79 -4.65
N ARG A 24 -11.68 19.76 -5.55
CA ARG A 24 -10.56 19.79 -6.49
C ARG A 24 -9.49 20.76 -6.00
N HIS A 25 -8.24 20.47 -6.36
CA HIS A 25 -7.09 21.35 -6.09
C HIS A 25 -6.97 21.73 -4.60
N CYS A 26 -7.12 20.74 -3.72
CA CYS A 26 -6.97 20.96 -2.28
C CYS A 26 -5.50 21.24 -1.98
N LEU A 27 -5.16 22.50 -1.70
CA LEU A 27 -3.81 22.93 -1.30
C LEU A 27 -3.68 23.08 0.21
N GLU A 28 -4.78 23.45 0.87
CA GLU A 28 -4.84 23.62 2.31
C GLU A 28 -5.64 22.48 2.97
N PRO A 29 -5.38 22.17 4.25
CA PRO A 29 -6.19 21.24 5.01
C PRO A 29 -7.67 21.67 5.01
N ILE A 30 -8.57 20.72 4.80
CA ILE A 30 -10.01 21.00 4.84
C ILE A 30 -10.42 21.25 6.30
N PRO A 31 -10.94 22.44 6.65
CA PRO A 31 -11.32 22.73 8.02
C PRO A 31 -12.47 21.84 8.49
N PRO A 32 -12.56 21.58 9.81
CA PRO A 32 -13.75 20.95 10.37
C PRO A 32 -14.96 21.84 10.05
N ASN A 33 -16.09 21.21 9.76
CA ASN A 33 -17.35 21.82 9.33
C ASN A 33 -17.46 22.15 7.82
N VAL A 34 -16.42 22.11 6.98
CA VAL A 34 -16.65 22.37 5.54
C VAL A 34 -17.48 21.26 4.88
N ILE A 35 -17.38 20.04 5.41
CA ILE A 35 -18.07 18.86 4.90
C ILE A 35 -19.46 18.76 5.56
N PRO A 36 -20.56 18.82 4.78
CA PRO A 36 -21.91 18.69 5.33
C PRO A 36 -22.15 17.35 6.01
N SER A 37 -22.93 17.34 7.09
CA SER A 37 -23.27 16.13 7.85
C SER A 37 -24.14 15.12 7.11
N THR A 38 -24.76 15.53 5.99
CA THR A 38 -25.61 14.69 5.13
C THR A 38 -24.85 14.09 3.94
N LEU A 39 -23.54 14.33 3.86
CA LEU A 39 -22.73 13.90 2.73
C LEU A 39 -22.52 12.38 2.73
N GLU A 40 -22.90 11.72 1.64
CA GLU A 40 -22.77 10.27 1.47
C GLU A 40 -21.52 9.89 0.65
N LYS A 41 -21.13 10.75 -0.31
CA LYS A 41 -19.97 10.53 -1.18
C LYS A 41 -19.05 11.76 -1.24
N LEU A 42 -17.77 11.53 -0.94
CA LEU A 42 -16.73 12.55 -1.00
C LEU A 42 -15.64 12.13 -1.98
N THR A 43 -15.24 13.04 -2.86
CA THR A 43 -14.08 12.88 -3.76
C THR A 43 -13.10 14.01 -3.54
N ILE A 44 -11.85 13.69 -3.26
CA ILE A 44 -10.79 14.65 -2.97
C ILE A 44 -9.69 14.49 -4.02
N PHE A 45 -9.32 15.57 -4.69
CA PHE A 45 -8.19 15.62 -5.63
C PHE A 45 -7.03 16.39 -4.99
N LYS A 46 -5.95 15.66 -4.71
CA LYS A 46 -4.69 16.10 -4.14
C LYS A 46 -3.72 16.46 -5.27
N LEU A 47 -3.12 17.65 -5.22
CA LEU A 47 -2.14 18.11 -6.23
C LEU A 47 -0.68 17.91 -5.84
N LYS A 48 -0.38 17.80 -4.55
CA LYS A 48 0.99 17.77 -4.00
C LYS A 48 1.03 16.79 -2.84
N ASP A 49 2.21 16.27 -2.48
CA ASP A 49 2.39 15.28 -1.40
C ASP A 49 1.95 15.73 -0.01
N GLN A 50 1.60 17.00 0.18
CA GLN A 50 1.12 17.50 1.46
C GLN A 50 -0.06 16.69 1.96
N ASP A 51 -0.02 16.31 3.23
CA ASP A 51 -1.13 15.66 3.89
C ASP A 51 -2.34 16.62 3.85
N ILE A 52 -3.29 16.44 2.95
CA ILE A 52 -4.43 17.38 2.81
C ILE A 52 -5.60 17.00 3.73
N LEU A 53 -5.59 15.78 4.26
CA LEU A 53 -6.55 15.34 5.27
C LEU A 53 -6.16 15.83 6.68
N LEU A 54 -5.19 16.75 6.80
CA LEU A 54 -4.56 17.14 8.07
C LEU A 54 -5.54 17.66 9.14
N GLN A 55 -6.72 18.16 8.79
CA GLN A 55 -7.60 18.83 9.76
C GLN A 55 -9.09 18.48 9.64
N ILE A 56 -9.46 17.43 8.91
CA ILE A 56 -10.85 16.94 9.00
C ILE A 56 -10.98 16.22 10.34
N VAL A 57 -11.37 16.98 11.37
CA VAL A 57 -11.51 16.49 12.76
C VAL A 57 -12.59 15.41 12.88
N ALA A 58 -13.54 15.36 11.93
CA ALA A 58 -14.46 14.25 11.77
C ALA A 58 -15.08 14.27 10.37
N PHE A 59 -14.99 13.16 9.65
CA PHE A 59 -15.90 12.96 8.51
C PHE A 59 -17.33 12.73 9.04
N PRO A 60 -18.36 13.08 8.25
CA PRO A 60 -19.73 12.89 8.68
C PRO A 60 -20.09 11.41 8.75
N PRO A 61 -20.95 11.01 9.70
CA PRO A 61 -21.34 9.61 9.87
C PRO A 61 -22.10 9.06 8.65
N SER A 62 -22.71 9.90 7.83
CA SER A 62 -23.36 9.47 6.58
C SER A 62 -22.39 9.06 5.47
N LEU A 63 -21.08 9.31 5.62
CA LEU A 63 -20.12 9.07 4.55
C LEU A 63 -19.90 7.57 4.33
N THR A 64 -20.38 7.09 3.18
CA THR A 64 -20.27 5.68 2.78
C THR A 64 -19.21 5.45 1.71
N HIS A 65 -18.95 6.48 0.89
CA HIS A 65 -18.02 6.43 -0.24
C HIS A 65 -16.96 7.52 -0.12
N LEU A 66 -15.71 7.11 0.00
CA LEU A 66 -14.56 8.02 -0.05
C LEU A 66 -13.74 7.72 -1.30
N SER A 67 -13.46 8.75 -2.08
CA SER A 67 -12.48 8.67 -3.15
C SER A 67 -11.38 9.70 -2.96
N VAL A 68 -10.14 9.22 -3.02
CA VAL A 68 -8.95 10.07 -2.94
C VAL A 68 -8.16 9.85 -4.22
N ARG A 69 -7.90 10.96 -4.90
CA ARG A 69 -7.12 11.01 -6.13
C ARG A 69 -5.92 11.89 -5.88
N GLY A 70 -4.73 11.43 -6.23
CA GLY A 70 -3.52 12.21 -6.07
C GLY A 70 -2.38 11.68 -6.89
N ARG A 71 -1.45 12.57 -7.19
CA ARG A 71 -0.08 12.23 -7.55
C ARG A 71 0.63 11.83 -6.27
N TYR A 72 1.36 10.72 -6.33
CA TYR A 72 2.16 10.25 -5.22
C TYR A 72 3.60 10.31 -5.66
N HIS A 73 4.40 11.15 -5.02
CA HIS A 73 5.83 10.99 -5.15
C HIS A 73 6.30 9.78 -4.34
N GLN A 74 7.29 9.12 -4.92
CA GLN A 74 8.00 8.01 -4.31
C GLN A 74 8.65 8.50 -3.02
N ASP A 75 8.12 8.08 -1.87
CA ASP A 75 8.76 8.35 -0.59
C ASP A 75 9.95 7.40 -0.48
N ASN A 76 11.11 7.81 -0.99
CA ASN A 76 12.37 7.05 -0.95
C ASN A 76 12.86 6.73 0.48
N ARG A 77 12.09 7.10 1.52
CA ARG A 77 12.48 6.97 2.93
C ARG A 77 12.10 5.63 3.57
N TYR A 78 11.45 4.72 2.83
CA TYR A 78 11.17 3.36 3.30
C TYR A 78 12.00 2.25 2.61
N THR A 79 13.04 2.59 1.84
CA THR A 79 13.98 1.60 1.29
C THR A 79 15.00 1.15 2.35
N THR A 80 14.52 0.68 3.48
CA THR A 80 15.28 -0.28 4.30
C THR A 80 14.45 -1.54 4.48
N THR A 81 13.79 -1.99 3.41
CA THR A 81 13.81 -3.42 3.16
C THR A 81 15.24 -3.77 2.82
N HIS A 82 15.88 -4.59 3.66
CA HIS A 82 17.11 -5.26 3.28
C HIS A 82 16.78 -6.07 2.03
N GLN A 83 17.14 -5.54 0.86
CA GLN A 83 17.19 -6.34 -0.35
C GLN A 83 18.40 -7.25 -0.16
N ILE A 84 18.15 -8.49 0.28
CA ILE A 84 19.09 -9.57 0.05
C ILE A 84 19.14 -9.73 -1.48
N SER A 85 20.18 -9.18 -2.09
CA SER A 85 20.59 -9.63 -3.42
C SER A 85 21.09 -11.05 -3.26
N ILE A 86 20.38 -12.00 -3.85
CA ILE A 86 20.95 -13.30 -4.15
C ILE A 86 21.71 -13.10 -5.46
N ASP A 87 22.98 -12.73 -5.34
CA ASP A 87 23.93 -12.87 -6.44
C ASP A 87 24.49 -14.29 -6.40
N ASP A 88 24.13 -15.09 -7.41
CA ASP A 88 25.08 -15.99 -8.07
C ASP A 88 24.48 -16.51 -9.37
N PHE A 89 24.57 -15.69 -10.43
CA PHE A 89 24.77 -16.20 -11.79
C PHE A 89 25.38 -15.09 -12.65
N GLU A 90 26.70 -15.17 -12.85
CA GLU A 90 27.42 -14.33 -13.82
C GLU A 90 27.05 -14.78 -15.25
N PRO A 91 26.74 -13.84 -16.16
CA PRO A 91 27.42 -13.92 -17.44
C PRO A 91 27.99 -12.57 -17.88
N GLN A 92 29.29 -12.65 -18.17
CA GLN A 92 30.16 -11.78 -18.95
C GLN A 92 29.51 -10.57 -19.66
N ALA A 93 29.83 -9.41 -19.10
CA ALA A 93 30.06 -8.11 -19.73
C ALA A 93 29.49 -7.85 -21.14
N SER A 94 28.36 -7.16 -21.18
CA SER A 94 28.14 -6.10 -22.17
C SER A 94 27.87 -4.79 -21.44
N ARG A 95 28.64 -3.75 -21.78
CA ARG A 95 28.48 -2.40 -21.24
C ARG A 95 27.14 -1.83 -21.72
N CYS A 96 26.07 -2.05 -20.97
CA CYS A 96 24.87 -1.26 -21.04
C CYS A 96 24.90 -0.25 -19.89
N ASN A 97 24.67 1.03 -20.21
CA ASN A 97 24.62 2.10 -19.22
C ASN A 97 23.58 1.74 -18.16
N GLN A 98 24.01 1.62 -16.90
CA GLN A 98 23.14 1.30 -15.78
C GLN A 98 22.06 2.37 -15.63
N SER A 99 20.91 2.13 -16.25
CA SER A 99 19.65 2.70 -15.81
C SER A 99 19.43 2.18 -14.40
N VAL A 100 19.60 3.06 -13.41
CA VAL A 100 19.37 2.73 -12.00
C VAL A 100 17.95 2.17 -11.91
N ALA A 101 17.83 0.87 -11.62
CA ALA A 101 16.55 0.18 -11.56
C ALA A 101 15.62 0.95 -10.62
N LYS A 102 14.58 1.56 -11.19
CA LYS A 102 13.65 2.39 -10.43
C LYS A 102 12.86 1.47 -9.50
N HIS A 103 13.03 1.66 -8.19
CA HIS A 103 12.26 0.92 -7.20
C HIS A 103 10.75 1.18 -7.39
N PRO A 104 9.88 0.19 -7.12
CA PRO A 104 8.44 0.39 -7.19
C PRO A 104 7.97 1.44 -6.18
N SER A 105 6.97 2.22 -6.56
CA SER A 105 6.34 3.22 -5.68
C SER A 105 5.56 2.53 -4.57
N TYR A 106 5.69 3.02 -3.33
CA TYR A 106 5.01 2.41 -2.19
C TYR A 106 3.79 3.24 -1.75
N TYR A 107 2.63 2.61 -1.71
CA TYR A 107 1.33 3.21 -1.45
C TYR A 107 0.73 2.66 -0.15
N SER A 108 0.34 3.57 0.74
CA SER A 108 -0.19 3.24 2.06
C SER A 108 -1.39 4.15 2.34
N ILE A 109 -2.48 3.61 2.89
CA ILE A 109 -3.59 4.46 3.36
C ILE A 109 -3.08 5.44 4.41
N ARG A 110 -2.12 5.02 5.23
CA ARG A 110 -1.51 5.88 6.24
C ARG A 110 -0.80 7.10 5.65
N SER A 111 -0.24 7.03 4.44
CA SER A 111 0.31 8.24 3.78
C SER A 111 -0.78 9.10 3.15
N MET A 112 -2.00 8.57 3.02
CA MET A 112 -3.16 9.34 2.56
C MET A 112 -3.88 10.05 3.71
N ILE A 113 -3.82 9.48 4.93
CA ILE A 113 -4.53 9.94 6.12
C ILE A 113 -3.53 10.47 7.15
N ASN A 114 -3.80 11.66 7.70
CA ASN A 114 -2.90 12.31 8.66
C ASN A 114 -2.60 11.46 9.90
N LYS A 115 -1.33 11.44 10.33
CA LYS A 115 -0.83 10.91 11.60
C LYS A 115 -1.60 11.40 12.84
N THR A 116 -2.02 12.66 12.92
CA THR A 116 -2.68 13.19 14.14
C THR A 116 -4.13 12.70 14.29
N THR A 117 -4.81 12.37 13.19
CA THR A 117 -6.18 11.82 13.24
C THR A 117 -6.20 10.39 13.80
N ILE A 118 -5.12 9.63 13.57
CA ILE A 118 -4.96 8.25 14.04
C ILE A 118 -4.85 8.19 15.58
N LEU A 119 -4.42 9.26 16.24
CA LEU A 119 -4.23 9.26 17.69
C LEU A 119 -5.53 9.40 18.49
N SER A 120 -6.61 9.91 17.88
CA SER A 120 -7.88 10.16 18.58
C SER A 120 -8.98 9.15 18.30
N GLN A 121 -8.82 8.28 17.30
CA GLN A 121 -9.85 7.32 16.87
C GLN A 121 -9.23 5.94 16.59
N GLN A 122 -9.93 4.87 16.99
CA GLN A 122 -9.48 3.48 16.80
C GLN A 122 -9.46 3.05 15.31
N GLN A 123 -10.21 3.74 14.45
CA GLN A 123 -10.29 3.47 13.02
C GLN A 123 -9.75 4.64 12.21
N TRP A 124 -9.09 4.35 11.08
CA TRP A 124 -8.49 5.39 10.22
C TRP A 124 -9.51 6.09 9.32
N LEU A 125 -10.59 5.39 9.00
CA LEU A 125 -11.72 5.90 8.23
C LEU A 125 -12.98 5.88 9.08
N PRO A 126 -14.02 6.65 8.70
CA PRO A 126 -15.30 6.61 9.38
C PRO A 126 -15.89 5.20 9.35
N HIS A 127 -16.51 4.79 10.45
CA HIS A 127 -17.03 3.43 10.60
C HIS A 127 -18.04 3.03 9.52
N ASN A 128 -18.74 4.00 8.91
CA ASN A 128 -19.71 3.75 7.83
C ASN A 128 -19.11 3.75 6.43
N THR A 129 -17.82 4.07 6.28
CA THR A 129 -17.14 4.03 4.98
C THR A 129 -16.92 2.58 4.57
N THR A 130 -17.72 2.15 3.60
CA THR A 130 -17.69 0.79 3.05
C THR A 130 -17.03 0.73 1.69
N HIS A 131 -16.95 1.86 0.98
CA HIS A 131 -16.36 1.95 -0.36
C HIS A 131 -15.19 2.93 -0.34
N LEU A 132 -14.01 2.44 -0.72
CA LEU A 132 -12.80 3.22 -0.87
C LEU A 132 -12.32 3.14 -2.32
N HIS A 133 -12.22 4.30 -2.98
CA HIS A 133 -11.72 4.41 -4.35
C HIS A 133 -10.43 5.23 -4.38
N ILE A 134 -9.32 4.56 -4.66
CA ILE A 134 -7.98 5.12 -4.68
C ILE A 134 -7.56 5.29 -6.14
N HIS A 135 -7.25 6.52 -6.52
CA HIS A 135 -6.69 6.81 -7.82
C HIS A 135 -5.22 7.22 -7.65
N LEU A 136 -4.34 6.33 -8.09
CA LEU A 136 -2.90 6.50 -8.09
C LEU A 136 -2.52 7.10 -9.44
N GLU A 137 -2.30 8.42 -9.47
CA GLU A 137 -1.69 9.05 -10.64
C GLU A 137 -0.19 8.84 -10.58
N ASP A 138 0.36 8.41 -11.71
CA ASP A 138 1.79 8.47 -11.94
C ASP A 138 2.12 9.78 -12.66
N ASP A 139 3.24 10.41 -12.29
CA ASP A 139 3.66 11.72 -12.80
C ASP A 139 4.32 11.64 -14.19
N GLN A 140 3.95 10.64 -15.01
CA GLN A 140 4.81 10.25 -16.12
C GLN A 140 4.77 11.16 -17.34
N GLU A 141 5.89 11.85 -17.52
CA GLU A 141 6.47 12.23 -18.81
C GLU A 141 7.52 11.20 -19.31
N ARG A 142 7.64 10.00 -18.71
CA ARG A 142 8.67 9.00 -19.11
C ARG A 142 8.07 7.65 -19.47
N ASP A 143 8.72 6.93 -20.38
CA ASP A 143 8.25 5.69 -21.02
C ASP A 143 8.24 4.43 -20.14
N ASP A 144 8.69 4.51 -18.88
CA ASP A 144 8.72 3.36 -17.97
C ASP A 144 7.41 3.25 -17.21
N TYR A 145 6.52 2.33 -17.52
CA TYR A 145 5.22 2.18 -16.86
C TYR A 145 5.28 2.09 -15.31
N PRO A 146 4.21 2.53 -14.60
CA PRO A 146 4.16 2.53 -13.15
C PRO A 146 4.16 1.13 -12.55
N LYS A 147 5.13 0.89 -11.66
CA LYS A 147 5.10 -0.22 -10.71
C LYS A 147 4.84 0.28 -9.30
N GLY A 148 3.96 -0.40 -8.60
CA GLY A 148 3.47 0.02 -7.30
C GLY A 148 3.35 -1.13 -6.30
N ILE A 149 3.52 -0.83 -5.02
CA ILE A 149 3.22 -1.74 -3.92
C ILE A 149 2.16 -1.07 -3.05
N PHE A 150 0.99 -1.69 -2.88
CA PHE A 150 -0.08 -1.17 -2.06
C PHE A 150 -0.31 -2.00 -0.79
N ARG A 151 -0.35 -1.36 0.38
CA ARG A 151 -0.54 -2.02 1.69
C ARG A 151 -2.01 -2.37 1.96
N LEU A 152 -2.44 -3.54 1.51
CA LEU A 152 -3.82 -4.02 1.70
C LEU A 152 -4.13 -4.32 3.17
N ASP A 153 -3.17 -4.81 3.95
CA ASP A 153 -3.33 -5.07 5.38
C ASP A 153 -3.87 -3.85 6.13
N GLN A 154 -3.51 -2.64 5.72
CA GLN A 154 -4.00 -1.42 6.33
C GLN A 154 -5.50 -1.20 6.09
N VAL A 155 -5.99 -1.54 4.90
CA VAL A 155 -7.43 -1.52 4.59
C VAL A 155 -8.15 -2.54 5.48
N ILE A 156 -7.60 -3.76 5.53
CA ILE A 156 -8.20 -4.89 6.25
C ILE A 156 -8.29 -4.59 7.75
N ASN A 157 -7.19 -4.13 8.34
CA ASN A 157 -7.02 -4.07 9.80
C ASN A 157 -7.48 -2.75 10.43
N HIS A 158 -7.50 -1.65 9.67
CA HIS A 158 -7.73 -0.32 10.24
C HIS A 158 -8.96 0.42 9.70
N THR A 159 -9.77 -0.25 8.87
CA THR A 159 -10.98 0.36 8.29
C THR A 159 -12.15 -0.64 8.29
N ASN A 160 -13.35 -0.16 7.96
CA ASN A 160 -14.52 -1.01 7.71
C ASN A 160 -14.82 -1.17 6.20
N VAL A 161 -13.85 -0.86 5.34
CA VAL A 161 -14.01 -0.95 3.89
C VAL A 161 -14.35 -2.37 3.48
N ARG A 162 -15.38 -2.50 2.64
CA ARG A 162 -15.87 -3.76 2.04
C ARG A 162 -15.60 -3.81 0.54
N TYR A 163 -15.50 -2.65 -0.11
CA TYR A 163 -15.22 -2.54 -1.53
C TYR A 163 -14.06 -1.58 -1.72
N LEU A 164 -12.95 -2.12 -2.21
CA LEU A 164 -11.75 -1.38 -2.51
C LEU A 164 -11.58 -1.33 -4.02
N SER A 165 -11.41 -0.13 -4.57
CA SER A 165 -11.08 0.04 -5.97
C SER A 165 -9.79 0.86 -6.07
N ILE A 166 -8.83 0.33 -6.81
CA ILE A 166 -7.53 0.95 -7.05
C ILE A 166 -7.40 1.13 -8.56
N THR A 167 -7.18 2.37 -8.99
CA THR A 167 -6.84 2.69 -10.37
C THR A 167 -5.40 3.19 -10.42
N LEU A 168 -4.55 2.54 -11.20
CA LEU A 168 -3.17 2.93 -11.47
C LEU A 168 -2.96 2.93 -12.99
N SER A 169 -2.87 4.11 -13.61
CA SER A 169 -2.80 4.26 -15.08
C SER A 169 -3.90 3.47 -15.81
N ARG A 170 -3.56 2.35 -16.47
CA ARG A 170 -4.52 1.47 -17.18
C ARG A 170 -5.05 0.33 -16.31
N LEU A 171 -4.37 0.02 -15.21
CA LEU A 171 -4.74 -1.03 -14.28
C LEU A 171 -5.89 -0.58 -13.39
N ASN A 172 -6.98 -1.36 -13.38
CA ASN A 172 -8.13 -1.16 -12.50
C ASN A 172 -8.38 -2.44 -11.73
N ILE A 173 -8.19 -2.40 -10.42
CA ILE A 173 -8.44 -3.52 -9.52
C ILE A 173 -9.65 -3.20 -8.66
N HIS A 174 -10.59 -4.14 -8.59
CA HIS A 174 -11.79 -4.02 -7.77
C HIS A 174 -11.86 -5.22 -6.84
N LEU A 175 -11.59 -5.01 -5.55
CA LEU A 175 -11.63 -6.03 -4.51
C LEU A 175 -12.87 -5.88 -3.65
N SER A 176 -13.49 -7.01 -3.33
CA SER A 176 -14.42 -7.16 -2.22
C SER A 176 -13.68 -7.76 -1.02
N ILE A 177 -13.95 -7.23 0.17
CA ILE A 177 -13.30 -7.59 1.43
C ILE A 177 -14.40 -7.94 2.43
N GLN A 178 -14.41 -9.20 2.88
CA GLN A 178 -15.35 -9.70 3.86
C GLN A 178 -14.58 -10.28 5.06
N ARG A 179 -14.71 -9.60 6.20
CA ARG A 179 -14.20 -10.09 7.50
C ARG A 179 -15.12 -11.20 7.98
N LEU A 180 -14.56 -12.38 8.26
CA LEU A 180 -15.31 -13.58 8.64
C LEU A 180 -15.40 -13.76 10.16
N ASP A 181 -14.61 -12.99 10.91
CA ASP A 181 -14.62 -12.92 12.37
C ASP A 181 -14.43 -11.48 12.86
N ALA A 182 -14.65 -11.25 14.16
CA ALA A 182 -14.61 -9.92 14.78
C ALA A 182 -13.17 -9.36 14.94
N ASP A 183 -12.17 -10.24 14.95
CA ASP A 183 -10.76 -9.88 15.14
C ASP A 183 -10.03 -9.64 13.80
N ASN A 184 -10.73 -9.81 12.67
CA ASN A 184 -10.18 -9.77 11.31
C ASN A 184 -9.08 -10.81 11.05
N LEU A 185 -9.09 -11.94 11.78
CA LEU A 185 -8.10 -12.99 11.60
C LEU A 185 -8.33 -13.79 10.32
N ASN A 186 -9.58 -13.93 9.88
CA ASN A 186 -9.96 -14.59 8.66
C ASN A 186 -10.72 -13.58 7.79
N VAL A 187 -10.16 -13.29 6.61
CA VAL A 187 -10.70 -12.27 5.71
C VAL A 187 -10.76 -12.84 4.30
N LEU A 188 -11.96 -12.93 3.74
CA LEU A 188 -12.17 -13.26 2.34
C LEU A 188 -11.91 -12.02 1.50
N VAL A 189 -10.96 -12.11 0.57
CA VAL A 189 -10.67 -11.07 -0.41
C VAL A 189 -10.89 -11.64 -1.80
N VAL A 190 -11.78 -11.03 -2.58
CA VAL A 190 -12.15 -11.48 -3.92
C VAL A 190 -12.13 -10.32 -4.89
N GLU A 191 -11.37 -10.45 -5.96
CA GLU A 191 -11.41 -9.58 -7.12
C GLU A 191 -12.74 -9.76 -7.85
N THR A 192 -13.46 -8.68 -8.05
CA THR A 192 -14.89 -8.71 -8.41
C THR A 192 -15.15 -9.01 -9.89
N GLN A 193 -14.18 -8.82 -10.78
CA GLN A 193 -14.36 -9.06 -12.22
C GLN A 193 -14.11 -10.52 -12.59
N THR A 194 -13.04 -11.09 -12.06
CA THR A 194 -12.56 -12.44 -12.33
C THR A 194 -13.02 -13.45 -11.27
N LEU A 195 -13.53 -12.96 -10.13
CA LEU A 195 -13.91 -13.77 -8.97
C LEU A 195 -12.73 -14.57 -8.39
N GLN A 196 -11.50 -14.21 -8.74
CA GLN A 196 -10.31 -14.76 -8.13
C GLN A 196 -10.10 -14.16 -6.76
N GLY A 197 -9.69 -14.99 -5.80
CA GLY A 197 -9.57 -14.54 -4.43
C GLY A 197 -9.21 -15.68 -3.50
N GLY A 198 -9.22 -15.38 -2.21
CA GLY A 198 -8.88 -16.35 -1.18
C GLY A 198 -9.21 -15.86 0.21
N ILE A 199 -9.04 -16.75 1.18
CA ILE A 199 -9.15 -16.42 2.59
C ILE A 199 -7.75 -16.12 3.10
N ILE A 200 -7.55 -14.89 3.55
CA ILE A 200 -6.35 -14.44 4.24
C ILE A 200 -6.50 -14.82 5.72
N LYS A 201 -5.51 -15.55 6.25
CA LYS A 201 -5.42 -15.90 7.68
C LYS A 201 -4.30 -15.12 8.34
N GLN A 202 -4.63 -14.21 9.24
CA GLN A 202 -3.67 -13.43 10.00
C GLN A 202 -3.35 -14.11 11.34
N ARG A 203 -2.07 -14.05 11.75
CA ARG A 203 -1.61 -14.55 13.06
C ARG A 203 -1.40 -13.38 14.01
N LYS A 204 -1.85 -13.53 15.27
CA LYS A 204 -1.69 -12.47 16.29
C LYS A 204 -0.23 -12.27 16.76
N SER A 205 0.60 -13.31 16.65
CA SER A 205 1.96 -13.31 17.20
C SER A 205 3.03 -12.70 16.29
N LYS A 206 2.84 -12.73 14.96
CA LYS A 206 3.79 -12.20 13.98
C LYS A 206 2.99 -11.43 12.92
N TYR A 207 3.11 -10.11 12.92
CA TYR A 207 2.43 -9.27 11.96
C TYR A 207 3.26 -9.18 10.69
N GLN A 208 2.78 -9.83 9.63
CA GLN A 208 3.33 -9.71 8.29
C GLN A 208 2.45 -8.78 7.43
N PRO A 209 3.03 -7.76 6.79
CA PRO A 209 2.27 -6.85 5.94
C PRO A 209 1.77 -7.58 4.70
N ILE A 210 0.52 -7.31 4.31
CA ILE A 210 -0.07 -7.87 3.09
C ILE A 210 0.02 -6.80 2.01
N GLN A 211 0.85 -7.08 1.01
CA GLN A 211 1.16 -6.17 -0.06
C GLN A 211 0.51 -6.62 -1.38
N LEU A 212 -0.05 -5.66 -2.11
CA LEU A 212 -0.52 -5.83 -3.47
C LEU A 212 0.52 -5.25 -4.42
N TYR A 213 1.11 -6.08 -5.25
CA TYR A 213 1.98 -5.62 -6.33
C TYR A 213 1.12 -5.18 -7.52
N LEU A 214 1.28 -3.92 -7.92
CA LEU A 214 0.57 -3.26 -9.00
C LEU A 214 1.55 -3.08 -10.15
N ASP A 215 1.31 -3.80 -11.25
CA ASP A 215 2.15 -3.72 -12.45
C ASP A 215 1.27 -3.32 -13.64
N ALA A 216 1.47 -2.11 -14.15
CA ALA A 216 0.70 -1.59 -15.27
C ALA A 216 1.24 -2.04 -16.64
N ASP A 217 2.44 -2.61 -16.69
CA ASP A 217 3.18 -2.98 -17.92
C ASP A 217 2.65 -4.25 -18.56
N CYS A 218 1.80 -4.99 -17.85
CA CYS A 218 1.50 -6.36 -18.19
C CYS A 218 0.70 -6.51 -19.50
N GLU A 219 0.17 -5.42 -20.08
CA GLU A 219 -0.72 -5.43 -21.26
C GLU A 219 -0.13 -6.03 -22.55
N VAL A 220 1.17 -6.25 -22.67
CA VAL A 220 1.76 -6.44 -24.00
C VAL A 220 1.56 -7.85 -24.60
N PHE A 221 1.36 -8.94 -23.84
CA PHE A 221 1.31 -10.28 -24.49
C PHE A 221 0.40 -11.39 -23.93
N SER A 222 -0.51 -11.17 -22.98
CA SER A 222 -1.42 -12.28 -22.64
C SER A 222 -2.78 -11.86 -22.08
N PRO A 223 -3.93 -12.29 -22.64
CA PRO A 223 -5.25 -12.02 -22.07
C PRO A 223 -5.52 -12.73 -20.71
N GLN A 224 -4.50 -13.31 -20.07
CA GLN A 224 -4.56 -14.02 -18.79
C GLN A 224 -3.99 -13.22 -17.59
N ILE A 225 -3.71 -11.92 -17.76
CA ILE A 225 -3.01 -11.01 -16.81
C ILE A 225 -3.71 -10.79 -15.44
N TYR A 226 -4.89 -11.35 -15.21
CA TYR A 226 -5.63 -11.06 -13.97
C TYR A 226 -5.20 -11.89 -12.76
N GLU A 227 -4.15 -12.71 -12.87
CA GLU A 227 -3.63 -13.41 -11.70
C GLU A 227 -3.05 -12.40 -10.70
N LEU A 228 -3.83 -12.11 -9.65
CA LEU A 228 -3.35 -11.33 -8.52
C LEU A 228 -2.21 -12.09 -7.86
N LYS A 229 -0.98 -11.60 -8.06
CA LYS A 229 0.18 -12.11 -7.35
C LYS A 229 0.18 -11.54 -5.94
N TRP A 230 -0.13 -12.41 -4.99
CA TRP A 230 -0.02 -12.15 -3.56
C TRP A 230 1.36 -12.59 -3.11
N CYS A 231 2.12 -11.68 -2.51
CA CYS A 231 3.38 -12.02 -1.88
C CYS A 231 3.25 -11.74 -0.38
N PHE A 232 3.56 -12.73 0.44
CA PHE A 232 3.87 -12.51 1.84
C PHE A 232 5.38 -12.32 1.90
N LEU A 233 5.82 -11.26 2.56
CA LEU A 233 7.25 -11.13 2.86
C LEU A 233 7.52 -12.12 3.99
N ASP A 234 8.17 -13.22 3.65
CA ASP A 234 8.77 -14.09 4.65
C ASP A 234 9.91 -13.29 5.29
N ASP A 235 9.84 -13.10 6.61
CA ASP A 235 10.97 -12.57 7.34
C ASP A 235 11.96 -13.73 7.44
N ASP A 236 12.81 -13.86 6.42
CA ASP A 236 13.98 -14.74 6.43
C ASP A 236 15.01 -14.17 7.41
N GLU A 237 14.75 -14.32 8.71
CA GLU A 237 15.74 -14.20 9.77
C GLU A 237 15.37 -15.20 10.86
N ASP A 238 15.96 -16.38 10.76
CA ASP A 238 16.65 -17.04 11.87
C ASP A 238 17.70 -17.94 11.20
N ASP A 239 18.63 -17.32 10.45
CA ASP A 239 19.91 -17.93 10.13
C ASP A 239 20.67 -18.06 11.47
N ASP A 240 20.37 -19.15 12.15
CA ASP A 240 21.04 -19.68 13.32
C ASP A 240 22.44 -20.17 12.89
N TYR A 241 23.28 -19.25 12.35
CA TYR A 241 24.73 -19.45 12.25
C TYR A 241 25.33 -19.28 13.65
N ASN A 242 24.92 -20.16 14.55
CA ASN A 242 25.67 -20.49 15.75
C ASN A 242 26.38 -21.83 15.49
N SER A 243 27.20 -21.87 14.45
CA SER A 243 28.29 -22.86 14.32
C SER A 243 29.29 -22.50 15.41
N ASN A 244 29.03 -23.02 16.61
CA ASN A 244 30.09 -23.36 17.54
C ASN A 244 30.79 -24.58 16.94
N ASP A 245 31.66 -24.36 15.96
CA ASP A 245 32.71 -25.31 15.59
C ASP A 245 33.73 -25.32 16.75
N ASN A 246 33.32 -25.89 17.87
CA ASN A 246 34.24 -26.56 18.78
C ASN A 246 34.47 -27.95 18.19
N ASP A 247 35.28 -28.02 17.13
CA ASP A 247 35.94 -29.27 16.77
C ASP A 247 37.08 -29.47 17.77
N ASP A 248 36.67 -30.10 18.87
CA ASP A 248 37.52 -30.82 19.79
C ASP A 248 38.34 -31.88 19.04
N GLU A 249 39.64 -31.85 19.36
CA GLU A 249 40.45 -33.03 19.71
C GLU A 249 40.85 -34.06 18.62
N ASP A 250 42.05 -34.60 18.88
CA ASP A 250 42.64 -35.84 18.37
C ASP A 250 43.30 -35.83 16.97
N ASP A 251 44.63 -35.68 16.93
CA ASP A 251 45.48 -36.89 17.00
C ASP A 251 46.99 -36.57 16.93
N ASP A 252 47.69 -37.00 17.98
CA ASP A 252 49.13 -37.19 18.06
C ASP A 252 49.61 -38.17 16.97
N TYR A 253 50.32 -37.68 15.94
CA TYR A 253 51.22 -38.53 15.15
C TYR A 253 52.68 -38.22 15.48
N ASN A 254 53.14 -38.92 16.51
CA ASN A 254 54.54 -39.18 16.78
C ASN A 254 55.04 -40.25 15.80
N SER A 255 55.86 -39.88 14.81
CA SER A 255 56.70 -40.83 14.07
C SER A 255 58.14 -40.38 14.14
N ASN A 256 58.86 -40.93 15.12
CA ASN A 256 60.25 -41.31 14.92
C ASN A 256 60.32 -42.27 13.74
N ASP A 257 61.32 -42.09 12.88
CA ASP A 257 62.17 -43.12 12.26
C ASP A 257 63.20 -42.33 11.42
N ASN A 258 64.43 -42.16 11.93
CA ASN A 258 65.57 -43.04 11.71
C ASN A 258 65.77 -43.44 10.25
N ASP A 259 66.87 -42.94 9.66
CA ASP A 259 67.87 -43.67 8.86
C ASP A 259 68.59 -42.63 7.98
N ASP A 260 69.74 -42.12 8.41
CA ASP A 260 71.11 -42.63 8.17
C ASP A 260 71.65 -42.42 6.72
N TRP A 261 72.68 -41.55 6.64
CA TRP A 261 73.87 -41.49 5.76
C TRP A 261 73.74 -41.35 4.24
#